data_AF-A0A139KCZ2-F1
#
_entry.id   AF-A0A139KCZ2-F1
#
_cell.length_a   1.000
_cell.length_b   1.000
_cell.length_c   1.000
_cell.angle_alpha   90.00
_cell.angle_beta   90.00
_cell.angle_gamma   90.00
#
_symmetry.space_group_name_H-M   'P 1'
#
loop_
_entity.id
_entity.type
_entity.pdbx_description
1 polymer ?
#
loop_
_entity_poly.entity_id
_entity_poly.type
_entity_poly.pdbx_seq_one_letter_code
_entity_poly.pdbx_strand_id
1 'polypeptide(L)'
;MATAALKIHLSRTQILELARQLSDEDKLELNRALAAEVRGIKLKRLLDDLKTDEVLQEDIDSEVETVRQENYEKRLQNENHC
;
A
#
# COMPACT_ATOMS: atom_id res chain seq x y z
N MET A 1 7.54 -4.74 43.35
CA MET A 1 6.10 -5.06 43.34
C MET A 1 5.79 -5.73 42.02
N ALA A 2 5.13 -6.89 42.03
CA ALA A 2 4.81 -7.63 40.81
C ALA A 2 3.78 -6.85 39.99
N THR A 3 4.12 -6.47 38.77
CA THR A 3 3.19 -5.87 37.81
C THR A 3 2.28 -6.96 37.29
N ALA A 4 1.18 -7.22 38.00
CA ALA A 4 0.10 -8.04 37.47
C ALA A 4 -0.39 -7.38 36.18
N ALA A 5 -0.18 -8.04 35.04
CA ALA A 5 -0.61 -7.55 33.74
C ALA A 5 -2.14 -7.60 33.66
N LEU A 6 -2.80 -6.54 34.12
CA LEU A 6 -4.23 -6.34 33.96
C LEU A 6 -4.52 -6.21 32.47
N LYS A 7 -5.29 -7.13 31.90
CA LYS A 7 -5.84 -7.01 30.53
C LYS A 7 -6.95 -5.97 30.53
N ILE A 8 -6.56 -4.71 30.52
CA ILE A 8 -7.50 -3.58 30.42
C ILE A 8 -7.74 -3.30 28.94
N HIS A 9 -8.99 -3.40 28.51
CA HIS A 9 -9.39 -2.93 27.19
C HIS A 9 -9.70 -1.44 27.27
N LEU A 10 -8.83 -0.61 26.70
CA LEU A 10 -8.99 0.85 26.66
C LEU A 10 -9.54 1.30 25.30
N SER A 11 -10.51 2.20 25.31
CA SER A 11 -10.94 2.89 24.11
C SER A 11 -9.88 3.89 23.63
N ARG A 12 -9.94 4.29 22.36
CA ARG A 12 -9.04 5.32 21.81
C ARG A 12 -9.07 6.62 22.62
N THR A 13 -10.25 7.03 23.10
CA THR A 13 -10.38 8.27 23.89
C THR A 13 -9.68 8.14 25.23
N GLN A 14 -9.83 7.00 25.91
CA GLN A 14 -9.14 6.72 27.17
C GLN A 14 -7.62 6.70 27.01
N ILE A 15 -7.10 6.07 25.95
CA ILE A 15 -5.66 6.07 25.64
C ILE A 15 -5.15 7.50 25.44
N LEU A 16 -5.92 8.35 24.76
CA LEU A 16 -5.54 9.72 24.48
C LEU A 16 -5.56 10.60 25.74
N GLU A 17 -6.52 10.38 26.65
CA GLU A 17 -6.54 11.03 27.95
C GLU A 17 -5.31 10.65 28.80
N LEU A 18 -4.94 9.37 28.81
CA LEU A 18 -3.73 8.91 29.50
C LEU A 18 -2.46 9.54 28.90
N ALA A 19 -2.35 9.56 27.57
CA ALA A 19 -1.21 10.18 26.89
C ALA A 19 -1.11 11.70 27.18
N ARG A 20 -2.23 12.38 27.39
CA ARG A 20 -2.25 13.81 27.77
C ARG A 20 -1.68 14.07 29.16
N GLN A 21 -1.85 13.13 30.08
CA GLN A 21 -1.39 13.22 31.48
C GLN A 21 0.12 12.98 31.64
N LEU A 22 0.79 12.45 30.62
CA LEU A 22 2.24 12.22 30.62
C LEU A 22 3.03 13.53 30.71
N SER A 23 4.25 13.44 31.24
CA SER A 23 5.23 14.54 31.19
C SER A 23 5.65 14.82 29.74
N ASP A 24 6.26 15.98 29.49
CA ASP A 24 6.70 16.32 28.13
C ASP A 24 7.79 15.36 27.61
N GLU A 25 8.70 14.91 28.48
CA GLU A 25 9.74 13.92 28.14
C GLU A 25 9.11 12.57 27.75
N ASP A 26 8.17 12.07 28.57
CA ASP A 26 7.48 10.80 28.30
C ASP A 26 6.63 10.88 27.02
N LYS A 27 6.03 12.03 26.73
CA LYS A 27 5.30 12.25 25.47
C LYS A 27 6.23 12.17 24.26
N LEU A 28 7.43 12.73 24.36
CA LEU A 28 8.43 12.66 23.30
C LEU A 28 8.91 11.22 23.08
N GLU A 29 9.16 10.47 24.15
CA GLU A 29 9.56 9.08 24.06
C GLU A 29 8.45 8.20 23.46
N LEU A 30 7.21 8.35 23.96
CA LEU A 30 6.04 7.66 23.43
C LEU A 30 5.82 7.97 21.95
N ASN A 31 6.01 9.23 21.54
CA ASN A 31 5.90 9.62 20.15
C ASN A 31 6.94 8.90 19.27
N ARG A 32 8.20 8.82 19.71
CA ARG A 32 9.27 8.11 18.96
C ARG A 32 8.95 6.63 18.81
N ALA A 33 8.47 5.98 19.87
CA ALA A 33 8.07 4.57 19.85
C ALA A 33 6.90 4.34 18.88
N LEU A 34 5.81 5.11 19.01
CA LEU A 34 4.65 5.02 18.12
C LEU A 34 5.00 5.35 16.67
N ALA A 35 5.87 6.34 16.44
CA ALA A 35 6.34 6.66 15.10
C ALA A 35 7.08 5.47 14.47
N ALA A 36 7.85 4.70 15.26
CA ALA A 36 8.52 3.51 14.77
C ALA A 36 7.56 2.41 14.33
N GLU A 37 6.52 2.14 15.10
CA GLU A 37 5.50 1.16 14.76
C GLU A 37 4.66 1.60 13.55
N VAL A 38 4.27 2.87 13.52
CA VAL A 38 3.42 3.42 12.47
C VAL A 38 4.15 3.52 11.12
N ARG A 39 5.49 3.61 11.10
CA ARG A 39 6.27 3.61 9.84
C ARG A 39 5.95 2.38 8.98
N GLY A 40 5.92 1.18 9.58
CA GLY A 40 5.60 -0.05 8.84
C GLY A 40 4.18 -0.05 8.29
N ILE A 41 3.21 0.42 9.09
CA ILE A 41 1.81 0.55 8.68
C ILE A 41 1.66 1.52 7.51
N LYS A 42 2.33 2.68 7.56
CA LYS A 42 2.31 3.68 6.50
C LYS A 42 2.93 3.15 5.21
N LEU A 43 4.09 2.50 5.31
CA LEU A 43 4.74 1.89 4.14
C LEU A 43 3.85 0.83 3.51
N LYS A 44 3.25 -0.05 4.32
CA LYS A 44 2.33 -1.08 3.82
C LYS A 44 1.17 -0.45 3.05
N ARG A 45 0.49 0.55 3.61
CA ARG A 45 -0.60 1.27 2.91
C ARG A 45 -0.14 1.86 1.59
N LEU A 46 1.02 2.51 1.58
CA LEU A 46 1.58 3.09 0.37
C LEU A 46 1.90 2.02 -0.69
N LEU A 47 2.43 0.87 -0.29
CA LEU A 47 2.68 -0.25 -1.19
C LEU A 47 1.39 -0.87 -1.71
N ASP A 48 0.35 -0.98 -0.88
CA ASP A 48 -0.97 -1.46 -1.29
C ASP A 48 -1.62 -0.50 -2.30
N ASP A 49 -1.48 0.81 -2.09
CA ASP A 49 -2.01 1.85 -2.99
C ASP A 49 -1.24 1.95 -4.33
N LEU A 50 0.08 1.69 -4.30
CA LEU A 50 0.94 1.67 -5.50
C LEU A 50 0.97 0.32 -6.20
N LYS A 51 0.35 -0.70 -5.62
CA LYS A 51 0.31 -2.03 -6.22
C LYS A 51 -0.45 -1.93 -7.53
N THR A 52 0.27 -2.09 -8.62
CA THR A 52 -0.33 -2.25 -9.94
C THR A 52 -0.72 -3.71 -10.09
N ASP A 53 -1.80 -3.97 -10.83
CA ASP A 53 -2.12 -5.34 -11.23
C ASP A 53 -0.89 -5.94 -11.94
N GLU A 54 -0.55 -7.17 -11.59
CA GLU A 54 0.53 -7.87 -12.27
C GLU A 54 0.09 -8.10 -13.71
N VAL A 55 0.89 -7.62 -14.67
CA VAL A 55 0.66 -7.88 -16.09
C VAL A 55 0.93 -9.36 -16.34
N LEU A 56 -0.09 -10.10 -16.75
CA LEU A 56 0.06 -11.52 -17.06
C LEU A 56 0.68 -11.68 -18.45
N GLN A 57 1.40 -12.79 -18.67
CA GLN A 57 1.95 -13.11 -20.01
C GLN A 57 0.84 -13.15 -21.07
N GLU A 58 -0.36 -13.59 -20.68
CA GLU A 58 -1.55 -13.64 -21.53
C GLU A 58 -1.99 -12.23 -21.99
N ASP A 59 -1.89 -11.22 -21.13
CA ASP A 59 -2.22 -9.83 -21.47
C ASP A 59 -1.22 -9.29 -22.52
N ILE A 60 0.06 -9.61 -22.34
CA ILE A 60 1.14 -9.24 -23.27
C ILE A 60 0.92 -9.90 -24.63
N ASP A 61 0.67 -11.21 -24.65
CA ASP A 61 0.47 -11.97 -25.88
C ASP A 61 -0.77 -11.46 -26.65
N SER A 62 -1.86 -11.14 -25.93
CA SER A 62 -3.07 -10.57 -26.52
C SER A 62 -2.79 -9.21 -27.18
N GLU A 63 -2.06 -8.32 -26.52
CA GLU A 63 -1.71 -7.01 -27.09
C GLU A 63 -0.80 -7.16 -28.31
N VAL A 64 0.21 -8.04 -28.24
CA VAL A 64 1.12 -8.32 -29.35
C VAL A 64 0.38 -8.88 -30.56
N GLU A 65 -0.52 -9.85 -30.38
CA GLU A 65 -1.29 -10.42 -31.48
C GLU A 65 -2.26 -9.41 -32.09
N THR A 66 -2.87 -8.55 -31.27
CA THR A 66 -3.72 -7.44 -31.76
C THR A 66 -2.91 -6.53 -32.69
N VAL A 67 -1.72 -6.11 -32.26
CA VAL A 67 -0.84 -5.24 -33.07
C VAL A 67 -0.34 -5.95 -34.33
N ARG A 68 -0.03 -7.26 -34.25
CA ARG A 68 0.36 -8.06 -35.43
C ARG A 68 -0.76 -8.11 -36.46
N GLN A 69 -1.99 -8.32 -36.03
CA GLN A 69 -3.16 -8.38 -36.89
C GLN A 69 -3.42 -7.04 -37.57
N GLU A 70 -3.39 -5.93 -36.82
CA GLU A 70 -3.54 -4.58 -37.39
C GLU A 70 -2.47 -4.28 -38.45
N ASN A 71 -1.22 -4.67 -38.20
CA ASN A 71 -0.13 -4.48 -39.14
C ASN A 71 -0.30 -5.32 -40.40
N TYR A 72 -0.79 -6.56 -40.27
CA TYR A 72 -1.10 -7.43 -41.39
C TYR A 72 -2.22 -6.85 -42.27
N GLU A 73 -3.31 -6.40 -41.65
CA GLU A 73 -4.45 -5.80 -42.36
C GLU A 73 -4.06 -4.51 -43.09
N LYS A 74 -3.27 -3.64 -42.46
CA LYS A 74 -2.74 -2.43 -43.12
C LYS A 74 -1.90 -2.76 -44.35
N ARG A 75 -1.05 -3.79 -44.27
CA ARG A 75 -0.25 -4.25 -45.42
C ARG A 75 -1.14 -4.79 -46.54
N LEU A 76 -2.14 -5.60 -46.19
CA LEU A 76 -3.09 -6.15 -47.15
C LEU A 76 -3.91 -5.06 -47.84
N GLN A 77 -4.34 -4.04 -47.12
CA GLN A 77 -5.02 -2.87 -47.70
C GLN A 77 -4.12 -2.11 -48.67
N ASN A 78 -2.84 -1.91 -48.34
CA ASN A 78 -1.88 -1.24 -49.21
C ASN A 78 -1.57 -2.05 -50.48
N GLU A 79 -1.49 -3.38 -50.39
CA GLU A 79 -1.25 -4.27 -51.54
C GLU A 79 -2.47 -4.36 -52.48
N ASN A 80 -3.70 -4.27 -51.95
CA ASN A 80 -4.93 -4.31 -52.76
C ASN A 80 -5.31 -2.96 -53.39
N HIS A 81 -4.65 -1.86 -53.01
CA HIS A 81 -4.94 -0.51 -53.54
C HIS A 81 -3.98 -0.09 -54.67
N CYS A 82 -3.09 -0.99 -55.13
CA CYS A 82 -2.21 -0.83 -56.30
C CYS A 82 -2.82 -1.42 -57.58
#